data_AF-V5GCJ5-F1
#
_entry.id   AF-V5GCJ5-F1
#
_cell.length_a   1.000
_cell.length_b   1.000
_cell.length_c   1.000
_cell.angle_alpha   90.00
_cell.angle_beta   90.00
_cell.angle_gamma   90.00
#
_symmetry.space_group_name_H-M   'P 1'
#
loop_
_entity.id
_entity.type
_entity.pdbx_description
1 polymer ?
#
loop_
_entity_poly.entity_id
_entity_poly.type
_entity_poly.pdbx_seq_one_letter_code
_entity_poly.pdbx_strand_id
1 'polypeptide(L)'
;AGYYLKTNGVTETLVPDEPKLPELVRESAVHFLQLNAVEVAIQLTLQDFSIFRQIEPTEYIDDLFEIKSKYGTPMLEQFASLVNKEMFWVVSEVCSEHNPVRRMKIIKQFIKVARQCKECKNFNSMFAIISGLGHGAVSRLRQSWDKLPGKYQRVFSELQQLMDPSR
;
A
#
# COMPACT_ATOMS: atom_id res chain seq x y z
N ALA A 1 -27.02 5.67 7.11
CA ALA A 1 -28.36 6.13 6.69
C ALA A 1 -28.28 6.43 5.20
N GLY A 2 -28.95 5.65 4.37
CA GLY A 2 -29.03 5.90 2.92
C GLY A 2 -30.12 6.91 2.61
N TYR A 3 -29.88 7.78 1.64
CA TYR A 3 -30.90 8.67 1.08
C TYR A 3 -31.41 8.05 -0.22
N TYR A 4 -32.74 7.96 -0.38
CA TYR A 4 -33.36 7.50 -1.63
C TYR A 4 -34.09 8.68 -2.29
N LEU A 5 -33.97 8.78 -3.61
CA LEU A 5 -34.71 9.75 -4.43
C LEU A 5 -35.78 9.01 -5.22
N LYS A 6 -37.02 9.49 -5.16
CA LYS A 6 -38.15 8.92 -5.91
C LYS A 6 -38.99 10.02 -6.53
N THR A 7 -39.42 9.81 -7.77
CA THR A 7 -40.36 10.69 -8.49
C THR A 7 -41.79 10.46 -7.98
N ASN A 8 -42.50 11.54 -7.67
CA ASN A 8 -43.82 11.52 -7.01
C ASN A 8 -44.92 10.72 -7.75
N GLY A 9 -44.72 10.34 -9.02
CA GLY A 9 -45.69 9.60 -9.83
C GLY A 9 -45.51 8.08 -9.88
N VAL A 10 -44.44 7.53 -9.29
CA VAL A 10 -44.17 6.08 -9.33
C VAL A 10 -44.72 5.42 -8.07
N THR A 11 -45.61 4.44 -8.18
CA THR A 11 -46.23 3.75 -7.03
C THR A 11 -45.48 2.49 -6.59
N GLU A 12 -44.42 2.09 -7.30
CA GLU A 12 -43.61 0.91 -6.94
C GLU A 12 -43.03 1.04 -5.53
N THR A 13 -43.09 -0.04 -4.76
CA THR A 13 -42.55 -0.09 -3.41
C THR A 13 -41.04 0.16 -3.46
N LEU A 14 -40.53 1.08 -2.63
CA LEU A 14 -39.09 1.23 -2.45
C LEU A 14 -38.55 -0.10 -1.91
N VAL A 15 -37.80 -0.82 -2.75
CA VAL A 15 -37.15 -2.05 -2.33
C VAL A 15 -36.08 -1.63 -1.31
N PRO A 16 -36.08 -2.16 -0.07
CA PRO A 16 -34.96 -1.95 0.85
C PRO A 16 -33.66 -2.36 0.15
N ASP A 17 -32.53 -1.70 0.45
CA ASP A 17 -31.21 -2.22 0.06
C ASP A 17 -31.21 -3.71 0.37
N GLU A 18 -31.11 -4.56 -0.66
CA GLU A 18 -31.28 -5.99 -0.49
C GLU A 18 -30.42 -6.47 0.69
N PRO A 19 -30.90 -7.38 1.55
CA PRO A 19 -30.05 -8.00 2.58
C PRO A 19 -28.80 -8.67 1.97
N LYS A 20 -28.76 -8.84 0.65
CA LYS A 20 -27.63 -9.31 -0.13
C LYS A 20 -26.59 -8.23 -0.42
N LEU A 21 -26.86 -6.92 -0.33
CA LEU A 21 -25.87 -5.89 -0.69
C LEU A 21 -24.59 -5.96 0.17
N PRO A 22 -24.67 -6.14 1.51
CA PRO A 22 -23.48 -6.39 2.32
C PRO A 22 -22.78 -7.72 1.98
N GLU A 23 -23.54 -8.73 1.54
CA GLU A 23 -23.05 -10.05 1.18
C GLU A 23 -22.33 -10.02 -0.19
N LEU A 24 -22.93 -9.39 -1.20
CA LEU A 24 -22.33 -9.05 -2.49
C LEU A 24 -21.09 -8.19 -2.35
N VAL A 25 -21.09 -7.19 -1.45
CA VAL A 25 -19.90 -6.38 -1.16
C VAL A 25 -18.79 -7.25 -0.54
N ARG A 26 -19.14 -8.17 0.37
CA ARG A 26 -18.18 -9.15 0.93
C ARG A 26 -17.69 -10.16 -0.12
N GLU A 27 -18.54 -10.62 -1.02
CA GLU A 27 -18.19 -11.54 -2.10
C GLU A 27 -17.33 -10.86 -3.18
N SER A 28 -17.54 -9.56 -3.40
CA SER A 28 -16.72 -8.74 -4.30
C SER A 28 -15.38 -8.31 -3.70
N ALA A 29 -15.16 -8.58 -2.40
CA ALA A 29 -13.94 -8.17 -1.71
C ALA A 29 -12.74 -8.95 -2.22
N VAL A 30 -11.91 -8.29 -3.03
CA VAL A 30 -10.64 -8.84 -3.49
C VAL A 30 -9.64 -8.81 -2.34
N HIS A 31 -9.18 -9.98 -1.93
CA HIS A 31 -8.15 -10.09 -0.90
C HIS A 31 -6.76 -9.90 -1.50
N PHE A 32 -5.85 -9.27 -0.76
CA PHE A 32 -4.47 -9.04 -1.19
C PHE A 32 -3.74 -10.31 -1.69
N LEU A 33 -4.02 -11.47 -1.07
CA LEU A 33 -3.44 -12.75 -1.46
C LEU A 33 -3.89 -13.27 -2.84
N GLN A 34 -4.98 -12.74 -3.39
CA GLN A 34 -5.49 -13.09 -4.73
C GLN A 34 -4.80 -12.27 -5.83
N LEU A 35 -4.12 -11.18 -5.46
CA LEU A 35 -3.48 -10.29 -6.42
C LEU A 35 -2.15 -10.85 -6.93
N ASN A 36 -1.85 -10.59 -8.20
CA ASN A 36 -0.54 -10.88 -8.78
C ASN A 36 0.48 -9.84 -8.32
N ALA A 37 1.62 -10.28 -7.80
CA ALA A 37 2.66 -9.37 -7.28
C ALA A 37 3.26 -8.44 -8.36
N VAL A 38 3.34 -8.90 -9.61
CA VAL A 38 3.82 -8.10 -10.75
C VAL A 38 2.84 -6.98 -11.04
N GLU A 39 1.55 -7.32 -11.16
CA GLU A 39 0.49 -6.33 -11.43
C GLU A 39 0.40 -5.29 -10.32
N VAL A 40 0.46 -5.71 -9.05
CA VAL A 40 0.48 -4.76 -7.92
C VAL A 40 1.67 -3.82 -8.02
N ALA A 41 2.87 -4.32 -8.30
CA ALA A 41 4.06 -3.46 -8.44
C ALA A 41 3.95 -2.49 -9.62
N ILE A 42 3.38 -2.92 -10.75
CA ILE A 42 3.12 -2.05 -11.91
C ILE A 42 2.15 -0.93 -11.51
N GLN A 43 1.04 -1.25 -10.85
CA GLN A 43 0.04 -0.25 -10.45
C GLN A 43 0.60 0.75 -9.43
N LEU A 44 1.36 0.28 -8.42
CA LEU A 44 2.08 1.18 -7.49
C LEU A 44 3.03 2.11 -8.25
N THR A 45 3.79 1.56 -9.21
CA THR A 45 4.72 2.35 -10.03
C THR A 45 4.02 3.39 -10.89
N LEU A 46 2.87 3.06 -11.49
CA LEU A 46 2.08 4.01 -12.26
C LEU A 46 1.51 5.14 -11.38
N GLN A 47 1.03 4.80 -10.18
CA GLN A 47 0.52 5.76 -9.22
C GLN A 47 1.64 6.71 -8.76
N ASP A 48 2.76 6.17 -8.30
CA ASP A 48 3.93 6.95 -7.87
C ASP A 48 4.44 7.85 -9.00
N PHE A 49 4.56 7.31 -10.22
CA PHE A 49 5.03 8.07 -11.36
C PHE A 49 4.08 9.21 -11.73
N SER A 50 2.77 9.03 -11.57
CA SER A 50 1.77 10.08 -11.85
C SER A 50 1.97 11.33 -10.99
N ILE A 51 2.42 11.16 -9.75
CA ILE A 51 2.69 12.25 -8.80
C ILE A 51 4.12 12.76 -9.01
N PHE A 52 5.09 11.85 -9.09
CA PHE A 52 6.51 12.18 -9.28
C PHE A 52 6.76 13.06 -10.51
N ARG A 53 6.09 12.78 -11.64
CA ARG A 53 6.25 13.55 -12.88
C ARG A 53 5.72 14.99 -12.83
N GLN A 54 4.95 15.32 -11.80
CA GLN A 54 4.36 16.65 -11.60
C GLN A 54 5.16 17.49 -10.60
N ILE A 55 6.17 16.92 -9.94
CA ILE A 55 7.01 17.66 -9.01
C ILE A 55 7.90 18.61 -9.81
N GLU A 56 7.75 19.91 -9.56
CA GLU A 56 8.59 20.92 -10.19
C GLU A 56 9.96 21.02 -9.48
N PRO A 57 11.08 21.23 -10.21
CA PRO A 57 12.38 21.41 -9.59
C PRO A 57 12.41 22.52 -8.53
N THR A 58 11.58 23.55 -8.68
CA THR A 58 11.45 24.64 -7.69
C THR A 58 10.90 24.16 -6.35
N GLU A 59 10.07 23.13 -6.32
CA GLU A 59 9.55 22.58 -5.05
C GLU A 59 10.69 22.00 -4.20
N TYR A 60 11.67 21.34 -4.81
CA TYR A 60 12.86 20.86 -4.10
C TYR A 60 13.72 22.00 -3.54
N ILE A 61 13.83 23.11 -4.28
CA ILE A 61 14.56 24.30 -3.83
C ILE A 61 13.82 24.97 -2.67
N ASP A 62 12.51 25.12 -2.80
CA ASP A 62 11.66 25.72 -1.77
C ASP A 62 11.68 24.89 -0.48
N ASP A 63 11.63 23.55 -0.57
CA ASP A 63 11.76 22.64 0.58
C ASP A 63 13.15 22.73 1.22
N LEU A 64 14.22 22.62 0.42
CA LEU A 64 15.60 22.58 0.92
C LEU A 64 16.02 23.86 1.65
N PHE A 65 15.56 25.01 1.17
CA PHE A 65 15.92 26.32 1.74
C PHE A 65 14.81 26.93 2.59
N GLU A 66 13.73 26.18 2.87
CA GLU A 66 12.57 26.63 3.64
C GLU A 66 11.95 27.95 3.11
N ILE A 67 11.94 28.11 1.79
CA ILE A 67 11.46 29.34 1.13
C ILE A 67 9.94 29.34 1.14
N LYS A 68 9.35 30.41 1.69
CA LYS A 68 7.90 30.64 1.65
C LYS A 68 7.47 31.21 0.31
N SER A 69 7.54 30.40 -0.74
CA SER A 69 7.08 30.79 -2.07
C SER A 69 5.54 30.85 -2.13
N LYS A 70 5.01 31.50 -3.16
CA LYS A 70 3.56 31.60 -3.36
C LYS A 70 2.90 30.23 -3.62
N TYR A 71 3.65 29.29 -4.19
CA TYR A 71 3.14 28.00 -4.67
C TYR A 71 3.47 26.83 -3.73
N GLY A 72 4.54 26.93 -2.93
CA GLY A 72 4.93 25.91 -1.96
C GLY A 72 5.45 24.62 -2.61
N THR A 73 5.31 23.51 -1.89
CA THR A 73 5.85 22.18 -2.26
C THR A 73 4.79 21.06 -2.33
N PRO A 74 3.59 21.31 -2.89
CA PRO A 74 2.44 20.42 -2.76
C PRO A 74 2.65 19.04 -3.38
N MET A 75 3.34 18.94 -4.52
CA MET A 75 3.55 17.64 -5.17
C MET A 75 4.67 16.86 -4.48
N LEU A 76 5.69 17.56 -3.98
CA LEU A 76 6.75 16.96 -3.19
C LEU A 76 6.22 16.39 -1.86
N GLU A 77 5.39 17.16 -1.14
CA GLU A 77 4.70 16.71 0.08
C GLU A 77 3.78 15.52 -0.22
N GLN A 78 3.03 15.58 -1.33
CA GLN A 78 2.17 14.49 -1.74
C GLN A 78 2.99 13.23 -2.04
N PHE A 79 4.10 13.33 -2.75
CA PHE A 79 4.98 12.20 -3.05
C PHE A 79 5.58 11.59 -1.78
N ALA A 80 6.03 12.42 -0.82
CA ALA A 80 6.49 11.95 0.48
C ALA A 80 5.38 11.24 1.27
N SER A 81 4.14 11.73 1.18
CA SER A 81 2.99 11.12 1.85
C SER A 81 2.63 9.73 1.30
N LEU A 82 2.90 9.45 0.01
CA LEU A 82 2.65 8.15 -0.60
C LEU A 82 3.45 7.04 0.08
N VAL A 83 4.73 7.29 0.36
CA VAL A 83 5.61 6.31 1.03
C VAL A 83 5.03 5.91 2.38
N ASN A 84 4.58 6.90 3.16
CA ASN A 84 3.95 6.66 4.46
C ASN A 84 2.64 5.88 4.30
N LYS A 85 1.81 6.25 3.33
CA LYS A 85 0.55 5.55 3.05
C LYS A 85 0.78 4.09 2.69
N GLU A 86 1.74 3.80 1.81
CA GLU A 86 2.08 2.45 1.40
C GLU A 86 2.70 1.64 2.54
N MET A 87 3.60 2.25 3.31
CA MET A 87 4.20 1.64 4.50
C MET A 87 3.12 1.23 5.51
N PHE A 88 2.18 2.13 5.82
CA PHE A 88 1.09 1.83 6.76
C PHE A 88 0.05 0.88 6.17
N TRP A 89 -0.15 0.86 4.85
CA TRP A 89 -0.96 -0.18 4.20
C TRP A 89 -0.38 -1.58 4.49
N VAL A 90 0.94 -1.77 4.36
CA VAL A 90 1.58 -3.05 4.71
C VAL A 90 1.35 -3.41 6.18
N VAL A 91 1.54 -2.46 7.09
CA VAL A 91 1.34 -2.66 8.53
C VAL A 91 -0.10 -3.07 8.81
N SER A 92 -1.07 -2.32 8.29
CA SER A 92 -2.50 -2.58 8.46
C SER A 92 -2.91 -3.93 7.90
N GLU A 93 -2.48 -4.28 6.69
CA GLU A 93 -2.85 -5.56 6.05
C GLU A 93 -2.29 -6.75 6.83
N VAL A 94 -1.05 -6.65 7.32
CA VAL A 94 -0.42 -7.73 8.10
C VAL A 94 -1.01 -7.84 9.50
N CYS A 95 -1.22 -6.71 10.20
CA CYS A 95 -1.69 -6.72 11.59
C CYS A 95 -3.19 -7.06 11.71
N SER A 96 -3.99 -6.80 10.67
CA SER A 96 -5.41 -7.14 10.63
C SER A 96 -5.66 -8.66 10.46
N GLU A 97 -4.69 -9.43 9.97
CA GLU A 97 -4.84 -10.88 9.82
C GLU A 97 -4.46 -11.64 11.10
N HIS A 98 -5.45 -12.30 11.70
CA HIS A 98 -5.29 -13.01 12.96
C HIS A 98 -4.64 -14.39 12.78
N ASN A 99 -4.88 -15.07 11.65
CA ASN A 99 -4.34 -16.40 11.43
C ASN A 99 -2.85 -16.32 11.07
N PRO A 100 -1.93 -16.92 11.86
CA PRO A 100 -0.49 -16.74 11.66
C PRO A 100 0.02 -17.31 10.34
N VAL A 101 -0.63 -18.34 9.78
CA VAL A 101 -0.26 -18.95 8.49
C VAL A 101 -0.72 -18.07 7.34
N ARG A 102 -1.94 -17.53 7.39
CA ARG A 102 -2.42 -16.56 6.38
C ARG A 102 -1.60 -15.28 6.43
N ARG A 103 -1.32 -14.76 7.63
CA ARG A 103 -0.46 -13.59 7.83
C ARG A 103 0.94 -13.79 7.27
N MET A 104 1.55 -14.96 7.45
CA MET A 104 2.82 -15.29 6.81
C MET A 104 2.72 -15.24 5.27
N LYS A 105 1.61 -15.72 4.67
CA LYS A 105 1.40 -15.60 3.22
C LYS A 105 1.31 -14.13 2.77
N ILE A 106 0.71 -13.26 3.58
CA ILE A 106 0.63 -11.81 3.32
C ILE A 106 2.05 -11.21 3.33
N ILE A 107 2.84 -11.49 4.37
CA ILE A 107 4.26 -11.06 4.46
C ILE A 107 5.04 -11.53 3.22
N LYS A 108 4.93 -12.81 2.87
CA LYS A 108 5.56 -13.38 1.66
C LYS A 108 5.12 -12.65 0.39
N GLN A 109 3.85 -12.31 0.27
CA GLN A 109 3.32 -11.61 -0.89
C GLN A 109 3.86 -10.18 -0.98
N PHE A 110 3.95 -9.43 0.13
CA PHE A 110 4.60 -8.12 0.17
C PHE A 110 6.08 -8.21 -0.22
N ILE A 111 6.83 -9.20 0.24
CA ILE A 111 8.23 -9.42 -0.19
C ILE A 111 8.32 -9.63 -1.70
N LYS A 112 7.37 -10.37 -2.29
CA LYS A 112 7.30 -10.54 -3.74
C LYS A 112 7.01 -9.22 -4.45
N VAL A 113 6.06 -8.42 -3.96
CA VAL A 113 5.73 -7.10 -4.51
C VAL A 113 6.93 -6.17 -4.43
N ALA A 114 7.59 -6.05 -3.27
CA ALA A 114 8.79 -5.23 -3.10
C ALA A 114 9.91 -5.61 -4.08
N ARG A 115 10.13 -6.92 -4.28
CA ARG A 115 11.08 -7.40 -5.30
C ARG A 115 10.68 -6.93 -6.70
N GLN A 116 9.41 -6.97 -7.07
CA GLN A 116 8.96 -6.49 -8.38
C GLN A 116 9.05 -4.96 -8.50
N CYS A 117 8.78 -4.20 -7.43
CA CYS A 117 9.02 -2.75 -7.42
C CYS A 117 10.49 -2.44 -7.72
N LYS A 118 11.43 -3.21 -7.16
CA LYS A 118 12.86 -3.13 -7.50
C LYS A 118 13.12 -3.38 -8.99
N GLU A 119 12.55 -4.43 -9.58
CA GLU A 119 12.70 -4.72 -11.02
C GLU A 119 12.13 -3.58 -11.89
N CYS A 120 11.04 -2.95 -11.46
CA CYS A 120 10.46 -1.76 -12.09
C CYS A 120 11.26 -0.47 -11.84
N LYS A 121 12.36 -0.52 -11.05
CA LYS A 121 13.13 0.65 -10.58
C LYS A 121 12.30 1.63 -9.74
N ASN A 122 11.16 1.20 -9.21
CA ASN A 122 10.39 1.94 -8.23
C ASN A 122 10.95 1.64 -6.82
N PHE A 123 12.04 2.32 -6.48
CA PHE A 123 12.66 2.20 -5.17
C PHE A 123 11.84 2.83 -4.04
N ASN A 124 10.93 3.75 -4.38
CA ASN A 124 10.07 4.44 -3.43
C ASN A 124 9.09 3.46 -2.76
N SER A 125 8.28 2.76 -3.56
CA SER A 125 7.37 1.73 -3.04
C SER A 125 8.11 0.50 -2.50
N MET A 126 9.26 0.14 -3.08
CA MET A 126 10.11 -0.91 -2.50
C MET A 126 10.49 -0.56 -1.05
N PHE A 127 10.99 0.66 -0.84
CA PHE A 127 11.38 1.15 0.48
C PHE A 127 10.19 1.20 1.43
N ALA A 128 9.04 1.70 0.98
CA ALA A 128 7.81 1.77 1.76
C ALA A 128 7.38 0.38 2.27
N ILE A 129 7.36 -0.62 1.38
CA ILE A 129 6.95 -2.00 1.73
C ILE A 129 7.94 -2.63 2.71
N ILE A 130 9.25 -2.52 2.47
CA ILE A 130 10.25 -3.12 3.36
C ILE A 130 10.24 -2.42 4.74
N SER A 131 10.06 -1.10 4.77
CA SER A 131 9.88 -0.34 6.01
C SER A 131 8.61 -0.77 6.76
N GLY A 132 7.51 -1.02 6.04
CA GLY A 132 6.27 -1.52 6.64
C GLY A 132 6.41 -2.92 7.25
N LEU A 133 7.16 -3.81 6.58
CA LEU A 133 7.49 -5.13 7.12
C LEU A 133 8.48 -5.06 8.30
N GLY A 134 9.40 -4.11 8.28
CA GLY A 134 10.36 -3.84 9.36
C GLY A 134 9.75 -3.13 10.58
N HIS A 135 8.60 -2.47 10.40
CA HIS A 135 7.91 -1.73 11.45
C HIS A 135 7.67 -2.59 12.68
N GLY A 136 7.85 -2.02 13.88
CA GLY A 136 7.81 -2.75 15.15
C GLY A 136 6.53 -3.56 15.38
N ALA A 137 5.39 -3.09 14.85
CA ALA A 137 4.12 -3.81 14.92
C ALA A 137 4.11 -5.14 14.16
N VAL A 138 4.88 -5.22 13.07
CA VAL A 138 4.97 -6.38 12.16
C VAL A 138 6.16 -7.26 12.50
N SER A 139 7.34 -6.67 12.72
CA SER A 139 8.59 -7.41 12.99
C SER A 139 8.54 -8.20 14.30
N ARG A 140 7.72 -7.79 15.28
CA ARG A 140 7.49 -8.53 16.52
C ARG A 140 6.67 -9.82 16.37
N LEU A 141 6.01 -10.05 15.24
CA LEU A 141 5.07 -11.17 15.03
C LEU A 141 5.80 -12.50 14.73
N ARG A 142 6.63 -12.97 15.67
CA ARG A 142 7.54 -14.12 15.50
C ARG A 142 6.87 -15.37 14.93
N GLN A 143 5.70 -15.73 15.44
CA GLN A 143 4.94 -16.91 14.97
C GLN A 143 4.66 -16.93 13.46
N SER A 144 4.58 -15.76 12.81
CA SER A 144 4.41 -15.66 11.36
C SER A 144 5.75 -15.64 10.62
N TRP A 145 6.76 -14.95 11.16
CA TRP A 145 8.11 -14.91 10.60
C TRP A 145 8.82 -16.25 10.62
N ASP A 146 8.66 -17.03 11.69
CA ASP A 146 9.25 -18.37 11.83
C ASP A 146 8.68 -19.37 10.80
N LYS A 147 7.47 -19.11 10.31
CA LYS A 147 6.81 -19.91 9.25
C LYS A 147 7.16 -19.45 7.84
N LEU A 148 7.82 -18.30 7.68
CA LEU A 148 8.20 -17.77 6.38
C LEU A 148 9.29 -18.67 5.78
N PRO A 149 9.12 -19.20 4.55
CA PRO A 149 10.15 -20.07 3.97
C PRO A 149 11.48 -19.33 3.82
N GLY A 150 12.58 -20.00 4.14
CA GLY A 150 13.92 -19.38 4.20
C GLY A 150 14.35 -18.66 2.91
N LYS A 151 13.87 -19.11 1.74
CA LYS A 151 14.06 -18.37 0.47
C LYS A 151 13.57 -16.92 0.55
N TYR A 152 12.39 -16.69 1.13
CA TYR A 152 11.81 -15.34 1.23
C TYR A 152 12.40 -14.53 2.38
N GLN A 153 12.87 -15.18 3.45
CA GLN A 153 13.67 -14.51 4.47
C GLN A 153 14.95 -13.92 3.85
N ARG A 154 15.66 -14.70 3.01
CA ARG A 154 16.85 -14.20 2.29
C ARG A 154 16.54 -13.03 1.36
N VAL A 155 15.49 -13.15 0.54
CA VAL A 155 15.05 -12.04 -0.34
C VAL A 155 14.71 -10.79 0.47
N PHE A 156 14.04 -10.93 1.61
CA PHE A 156 13.75 -9.80 2.50
C PHE A 156 15.04 -9.15 3.01
N SER A 157 15.99 -9.94 3.50
CA SER A 157 17.29 -9.43 3.96
C SER A 157 18.11 -8.77 2.83
N GLU A 158 18.12 -9.33 1.63
CA GLU A 158 18.76 -8.73 0.45
C GLU A 158 18.15 -7.36 0.12
N LEU A 159 16.82 -7.23 0.20
CA LEU A 159 16.14 -5.96 -0.02
C LEU A 159 16.42 -4.96 1.10
N GLN A 160 16.52 -5.41 2.37
CA GLN A 160 16.90 -4.55 3.49
C GLN A 160 18.32 -3.99 3.35
N GLN A 161 19.27 -4.78 2.82
CA GLN A 161 20.65 -4.33 2.60
C GLN A 161 20.76 -3.18 1.60
N LEU A 162 19.81 -3.07 0.66
CA LEU A 162 19.77 -1.93 -0.27
C LEU A 162 19.38 -0.62 0.41
N MET A 163 18.85 -0.69 1.63
CA MET A 163 18.40 0.46 2.42
C MET A 163 19.35 0.75 3.60
N ASP A 164 20.47 0.03 3.71
CA ASP A 164 21.43 0.21 4.78
C ASP A 164 22.15 1.56 4.60
N PRO A 165 22.01 2.50 5.55
CA PRO A 165 22.67 3.81 5.47
C PRO A 165 24.18 3.74 5.79
N SER A 166 24.71 2.58 6.18
CA SER A 166 26.07 2.41 6.72
C SER A 166 27.19 2.36 5.67
N ARG A 167 27.05 3.07 4.55
CA ARG A 167 28.07 3.19 3.50
C ARG A 167 28.53 4.63 3.32
#